data_AF-A0A2T2Z7P4-F1
#
_entry.id   AF-A0A2T2Z7P4-F1
#
_cell.length_a   1.000
_cell.length_b   1.000
_cell.length_c   1.000
_cell.angle_alpha   90.00
_cell.angle_beta   90.00
_cell.angle_gamma   90.00
#
_symmetry.space_group_name_H-M   'P 1'
#
loop_
_entity.id
_entity.type
_entity.pdbx_description
1 polymer ?
#
loop_
_entity_poly.entity_id
_entity_poly.type
_entity_poly.pdbx_seq_one_letter_code
_entity_poly.pdbx_strand_id
1 'polypeptide(L)'
;HGALPTPVAAVMAALDAAVHAWDIAIATGRPSPLTDILATHLLTAATDLIEPLRQWGAYAAVLDAEPGDAPADTLLRYLGRNPRG
;
A
#
# COMPACT_ATOMS: atom_id res chain seq x y z
N HIS A 1 -11.01 21.30 -10.37
CA HIS A 1 -10.04 20.18 -10.38
C HIS A 1 -10.00 19.59 -11.79
N GLY A 2 -8.81 19.44 -12.39
CA GLY A 2 -8.64 18.76 -13.67
C GLY A 2 -8.68 17.24 -13.51
N ALA A 3 -8.94 16.51 -14.59
CA ALA A 3 -8.94 15.04 -14.56
C ALA A 3 -7.54 14.52 -14.17
N LEU A 4 -7.50 13.55 -13.25
CA LEU A 4 -6.26 12.83 -12.97
C LEU A 4 -5.81 12.09 -14.24
N PRO A 5 -4.50 12.08 -14.56
CA PRO A 5 -3.99 11.25 -15.65
C PRO A 5 -4.38 9.77 -15.43
N THR A 6 -4.86 9.09 -16.46
CA THR A 6 -5.31 7.69 -16.37
C THR A 6 -4.31 6.74 -15.69
N PRO A 7 -2.98 6.82 -15.96
CA PRO A 7 -2.02 5.96 -15.28
C PRO A 7 -1.95 6.20 -13.77
N VAL A 8 -2.08 7.45 -13.33
CA VAL A 8 -2.10 7.81 -11.90
C VAL A 8 -3.34 7.22 -11.24
N ALA A 9 -4.51 7.40 -11.85
CA ALA A 9 -5.76 6.84 -11.33
C ALA A 9 -5.69 5.30 -11.23
N ALA A 10 -5.07 4.63 -12.21
CA ALA A 10 -4.89 3.18 -12.19
C ALA A 10 -3.98 2.71 -11.05
N VAL A 11 -2.86 3.39 -10.80
CA VAL A 11 -1.95 3.06 -9.68
C VAL A 11 -2.67 3.23 -8.34
N MET A 12 -3.38 4.36 -8.15
CA MET A 12 -4.13 4.60 -6.92
C MET A 12 -5.21 3.54 -6.69
N ALA A 13 -5.98 3.20 -7.73
CA ALA A 13 -7.01 2.17 -7.64
C ALA A 13 -6.43 0.77 -7.35
N ALA A 14 -5.30 0.42 -7.97
CA ALA A 14 -4.62 -0.85 -7.72
C ALA A 14 -4.08 -0.94 -6.29
N LEU A 15 -3.48 0.14 -5.78
CA LEU A 15 -2.98 0.23 -4.41
C LEU A 15 -4.13 0.06 -3.40
N ASP A 16 -5.24 0.79 -3.61
CA ASP A 16 -6.43 0.73 -2.78
C ASP A 16 -7.02 -0.69 -2.73
N ALA A 17 -7.21 -1.32 -3.89
CA ALA A 17 -7.75 -2.67 -3.98
C ALA A 17 -6.84 -3.71 -3.32
N ALA A 18 -5.52 -3.64 -3.56
CA ALA A 18 -4.57 -4.60 -2.99
C ALA A 18 -4.54 -4.56 -1.46
N VAL A 19 -4.59 -3.35 -0.92
CA VAL A 19 -4.58 -3.09 0.52
C VAL A 19 -5.87 -3.53 1.19
N HIS A 20 -7.03 -3.22 0.62
CA HIS A 20 -8.31 -3.69 1.15
C HIS A 20 -8.45 -5.22 1.07
N ALA A 21 -7.93 -5.83 0.01
CA ALA A 21 -7.90 -7.29 -0.10
C ALA A 21 -7.01 -7.91 1.00
N TRP A 22 -5.87 -7.30 1.33
CA TRP A 22 -5.03 -7.69 2.46
C TRP A 22 -5.76 -7.53 3.79
N ASP A 23 -6.36 -6.35 4.07
CA ASP A 23 -7.11 -6.07 5.30
C ASP A 23 -8.20 -7.14 5.54
N ILE A 24 -8.98 -7.48 4.50
CA ILE A 24 -10.03 -8.52 4.57
C ILE A 24 -9.43 -9.91 4.84
N ALA A 25 -8.33 -10.26 4.17
CA ALA A 25 -7.71 -11.57 4.34
C ALA A 25 -7.23 -11.77 5.78
N ILE A 26 -6.51 -10.79 6.33
CA ILE A 26 -6.04 -10.81 7.72
C ILE A 26 -7.20 -10.89 8.70
N ALA A 27 -8.21 -10.03 8.55
CA ALA A 27 -9.39 -10.02 9.42
C ALA A 27 -10.21 -11.33 9.40
N THR A 28 -10.06 -12.13 8.33
CA THR A 28 -10.76 -13.41 8.17
C THR A 28 -9.85 -14.64 8.35
N GLY A 29 -8.60 -14.45 8.80
CA GLY A 29 -7.64 -15.54 8.99
C GLY A 29 -7.24 -16.27 7.70
N ARG A 30 -7.35 -15.59 6.56
CA ARG A 30 -6.98 -16.12 5.24
C ARG A 30 -5.55 -15.73 4.87
N PRO A 31 -4.87 -16.48 3.99
CA PRO A 31 -3.58 -16.09 3.47
C PRO A 31 -3.63 -14.72 2.76
N SER A 32 -2.58 -13.92 2.93
CA SER A 32 -2.45 -12.64 2.23
C SER A 32 -2.50 -12.84 0.70
N PRO A 33 -3.35 -12.09 -0.03
CA PRO A 33 -3.31 -12.03 -1.48
C PRO A 33 -2.20 -11.10 -2.00
N LEU A 34 -1.62 -10.25 -1.13
CA LEU A 34 -0.54 -9.34 -1.47
C LEU A 34 0.77 -10.12 -1.50
N THR A 35 1.22 -10.44 -2.72
CA THR A 35 2.51 -11.11 -2.95
C THR A 35 3.64 -10.10 -2.97
N ASP A 36 4.87 -10.56 -2.71
CA ASP A 36 6.05 -9.70 -2.72
C ASP A 36 6.33 -9.05 -4.08
N ILE A 37 6.06 -9.77 -5.17
CA ILE A 37 6.20 -9.25 -6.52
C ILE A 37 5.22 -8.09 -6.74
N LEU A 38 3.94 -8.30 -6.40
CA LEU A 38 2.92 -7.26 -6.52
C LEU A 38 3.27 -6.06 -5.62
N ALA A 39 3.69 -6.31 -4.39
CA ALA A 39 4.06 -5.27 -3.45
C ALA A 39 5.23 -4.41 -3.95
N THR A 40 6.25 -5.04 -4.53
CA THR A 40 7.39 -4.34 -5.14
C THR A 40 6.94 -3.39 -6.26
N HIS A 41 6.07 -3.87 -7.17
CA HIS A 41 5.54 -3.05 -8.26
C HIS A 41 4.68 -1.90 -7.76
N LEU A 42 3.79 -2.15 -6.80
CA LEU A 42 2.93 -1.14 -6.20
C LEU A 42 3.75 -0.09 -5.45
N LEU A 43 4.73 -0.49 -4.65
CA LEU A 43 5.61 0.44 -3.93
C LEU A 43 6.36 1.34 -4.91
N THR A 44 6.95 0.76 -5.95
CA THR A 44 7.69 1.51 -6.99
C THR A 44 6.78 2.51 -7.70
N ALA A 45 5.56 2.10 -8.05
CA ALA A 45 4.63 2.95 -8.79
C ALA A 45 3.97 4.04 -7.92
N ALA A 46 3.82 3.79 -6.62
CA ALA A 46 3.14 4.69 -5.69
C ALA A 46 4.10 5.68 -5.00
N THR A 47 5.39 5.35 -4.89
CA THR A 47 6.39 6.26 -4.31
C THR A 47 6.32 7.64 -4.99
N ASP A 48 6.45 8.70 -4.20
CA ASP A 48 6.26 10.12 -4.57
C ASP A 48 4.83 10.53 -4.96
N LEU A 49 4.00 9.62 -5.47
CA LEU A 49 2.61 9.89 -5.84
C LEU A 49 1.72 10.11 -4.60
N ILE A 50 1.90 9.27 -3.58
CA ILE A 50 1.06 9.27 -2.37
C ILE A 50 1.57 10.20 -1.27
N GLU A 51 2.82 10.64 -1.31
CA GLU A 51 3.36 11.54 -0.27
C GLU A 51 2.57 12.87 -0.16
N PRO A 52 2.21 13.55 -1.25
CA PRO A 52 1.36 14.74 -1.18
C PRO A 52 -0.01 14.43 -0.56
N LEU A 53 -0.57 13.25 -0.82
CA LEU A 53 -1.89 12.84 -0.31
C LEU A 53 -1.86 12.55 1.21
N ARG A 54 -0.72 12.10 1.74
CA ARG A 54 -0.55 11.88 3.19
C ARG A 54 -0.67 13.19 3.98
N GLN A 55 -0.24 14.32 3.41
CA GLN A 55 -0.41 15.65 4.03
C GLN A 55 -1.89 16.04 4.22
N TRP A 56 -2.79 15.43 3.46
CA TRP A 56 -4.24 15.61 3.55
C TRP A 56 -4.93 14.53 4.41
N GLY A 57 -4.16 13.65 5.07
CA GLY A 57 -4.69 12.59 5.93
C GLY A 57 -5.27 11.38 5.17
N ALA A 58 -5.04 11.26 3.87
CA ALA A 58 -5.53 10.12 3.07
C ALA A 58 -4.84 8.80 3.42
N TYR A 59 -3.60 8.87 3.92
CA TYR A 59 -2.82 7.73 4.40
C TYR A 59 -2.32 8.01 5.82
N ALA A 60 -2.17 6.93 6.60
CA ALA A 60 -1.52 7.02 7.91
C ALA A 60 0.00 7.30 7.76
N ALA A 61 0.64 7.64 8.88
CA ALA A 61 2.08 7.82 8.93
C ALA A 61 2.80 6.53 8.51
N VAL A 62 3.92 6.68 7.80
CA VAL A 62 4.82 5.56 7.49
C VAL A 62 5.28 4.94 8.80
N LEU A 63 5.19 3.62 8.91
CA LEU A 63 5.75 2.88 10.04
C LEU A 63 7.23 2.56 9.80
N ASP A 64 8.00 2.47 10.88
CA ASP A 64 9.41 2.09 10.81
C ASP A 64 9.57 0.68 10.24
N ALA A 65 10.55 0.54 9.34
CA ALA A 65 10.96 -0.75 8.81
C ALA A 65 11.54 -1.65 9.91
N GLU A 66 11.30 -2.95 9.80
CA GLU A 66 11.84 -3.94 10.72
C GLU A 66 12.82 -4.90 10.00
N PRO A 67 13.82 -5.42 10.74
CA PRO A 67 14.70 -6.44 10.20
C PRO A 67 13.90 -7.67 9.72
N GLY A 68 14.10 -8.04 8.46
CA GLY A 68 13.44 -9.20 7.86
C GLY A 68 12.10 -8.90 7.18
N ASP A 69 11.68 -7.64 7.08
CA ASP A 69 10.52 -7.26 6.28
C ASP A 69 10.66 -7.76 4.83
N ALA A 70 9.64 -8.51 4.38
CA ALA A 70 9.47 -8.85 2.99
C ALA A 70 8.94 -7.62 2.20
N PRO A 71 8.97 -7.64 0.85
CA PRO A 71 8.40 -6.56 0.06
C PRO A 71 6.93 -6.24 0.39
N ALA A 72 6.10 -7.24 0.71
CA ALA A 72 4.74 -7.01 1.18
C ALA A 72 4.70 -6.20 2.49
N ASP A 73 5.55 -6.56 3.46
CA ASP A 73 5.65 -5.87 4.74
C ASP A 73 6.10 -4.42 4.57
N THR A 74 7.09 -4.21 3.69
CA THR A 74 7.60 -2.87 3.36
C THR A 74 6.51 -1.98 2.78
N LEU A 75 5.71 -2.49 1.85
CA LEU A 75 4.59 -1.74 1.29
C LEU A 75 3.55 -1.42 2.38
N LEU A 76 3.17 -2.38 3.20
CA LEU A 76 2.18 -2.17 4.26
C LEU A 76 2.62 -1.09 5.24
N ARG A 77 3.88 -1.13 5.68
CA ARG A 77 4.46 -0.10 6.55
C ARG A 77 4.50 1.27 5.90
N TYR A 78 4.83 1.35 4.61
CA TYR A 78 4.79 2.60 3.83
C TYR A 78 3.37 3.21 3.77
N LEU A 79 2.35 2.36 3.80
CA LEU A 79 0.94 2.75 3.83
C LEU A 79 0.39 2.90 5.25
N GLY A 80 1.24 2.79 6.27
CA GLY A 80 0.90 2.96 7.68
C GLY A 80 0.17 1.78 8.32
N ARG A 81 0.31 0.57 7.75
CA ARG A 81 -0.27 -0.69 8.26
C ARG A 81 0.78 -1.56 8.91
N ASN A 82 0.42 -2.22 10.02
CA ASN A 82 1.27 -3.18 10.70
C ASN A 82 1.14 -4.57 10.04
N PRO A 83 2.20 -5.14 9.44
CA PRO A 83 2.14 -6.45 8.79
C PRO A 83 1.89 -7.62 9.75
N ARG A 84 2.08 -7.41 11.07
CA ARG A 84 1.91 -8.44 12.12
C ARG A 84 0.55 -8.36 12.84
N GLY A 85 -0.32 -7.43 12.43
CA GLY A 85 -1.62 -7.16 13.06
C GLY A 85 -2.73 -8.08 12.57
#